data_AF-A0A9W3PDW6-F1
#
_entry.id   AF-A0A9W3PDW6-F1
#
_cell.length_a   1.000
_cell.length_b   1.000
_cell.length_c   1.000
_cell.angle_alpha   90.00
_cell.angle_beta   90.00
_cell.angle_gamma   90.00
#
_symmetry.space_group_name_H-M   'P 1'
#
loop_
_entity.id
_entity.type
_entity.pdbx_description
1 polymer ?
#
loop_
_entity_poly.entity_id
_entity_poly.type
_entity_poly.pdbx_seq_one_letter_code
_entity_poly.pdbx_strand_id
1 'polypeptide(L)'
;MKKSTVQIALAITKFTAQRGWDDEDFWDAIELLRFNKEDERQTTVEKLDNIPVTHDSAGDYPIMLNVKHVEEILGVAKRTAYDIMDQKGFPLVKIGRKKVVPRDAFFNWLEKGVSA
;
A
#
# COMPACT_ATOMS: atom_id res chain seq x y z
N MET A 1 -1.03 -21.74 -21.76
CA MET A 1 -1.93 -21.78 -20.59
C MET A 1 -1.09 -22.11 -19.37
N LYS A 2 -1.06 -21.24 -18.35
CA LYS A 2 -0.33 -21.53 -17.10
C LYS A 2 -1.10 -22.64 -16.36
N LYS A 3 -0.49 -23.82 -16.15
CA LYS A 3 -1.12 -24.92 -15.38
C LYS A 3 -1.20 -24.49 -13.91
N SER A 4 -2.36 -24.70 -13.28
CA SER A 4 -2.53 -24.36 -11.86
C SER A 4 -1.62 -25.21 -10.98
N THR A 5 -1.11 -24.67 -9.86
CA THR A 5 -0.29 -25.39 -8.87
C THR A 5 -0.93 -26.71 -8.44
N VAL A 6 -2.27 -26.74 -8.33
CA VAL A 6 -3.03 -27.94 -7.98
C VAL A 6 -2.95 -29.01 -9.08
N GLN A 7 -2.95 -28.59 -10.35
CA GLN A 7 -2.82 -29.50 -11.48
C GLN A 7 -1.40 -30.05 -11.62
N ILE A 8 -0.39 -29.26 -11.25
CA ILE A 8 1.01 -29.68 -11.23
C ILE A 8 1.25 -30.68 -10.10
N ALA A 9 0.80 -30.37 -8.87
CA ALA A 9 0.90 -31.26 -7.73
C ALA A 9 0.21 -32.61 -8.00
N LEU A 10 -1.02 -32.59 -8.54
CA LEU A 10 -1.75 -33.80 -8.88
C LEU A 10 -1.05 -34.64 -9.97
N ALA A 11 -0.40 -33.99 -10.94
CA ALA A 11 0.37 -34.70 -11.97
C ALA A 11 1.63 -35.35 -11.38
N ILE A 12 2.30 -34.69 -10.43
CA ILE A 12 3.47 -35.23 -9.73
C ILE A 12 3.05 -36.41 -8.85
N THR A 13 1.99 -36.29 -8.04
CA THR A 13 1.48 -37.42 -7.23
C THR A 13 1.08 -38.62 -8.09
N LYS A 14 0.47 -38.40 -9.26
CA LYS A 14 0.15 -39.50 -10.20
C LYS A 14 1.39 -40.11 -10.83
N PHE A 15 2.44 -39.32 -11.04
CA PHE A 15 3.72 -39.76 -11.61
C PHE A 15 4.60 -40.49 -10.57
N THR A 16 4.60 -40.04 -9.31
CA THR A 16 5.37 -40.66 -8.22
C THR A 16 4.83 -42.03 -7.84
N ALA A 17 3.50 -42.20 -7.85
CA ALA A 17 2.84 -43.50 -7.68
C ALA A 17 3.27 -44.57 -8.72
N GLN A 18 3.86 -44.15 -9.85
CA GLN A 18 4.37 -45.06 -10.89
C GLN A 18 5.88 -45.30 -10.81
N ARG A 19 6.65 -44.48 -10.08
CA ARG A 19 8.12 -44.50 -10.08
C ARG A 19 8.79 -44.84 -8.73
N GLY A 20 8.01 -45.04 -7.65
CA GLY A 20 8.54 -45.56 -6.38
C GLY A 20 9.52 -44.62 -5.68
N TRP A 21 9.15 -43.33 -5.56
CA TRP A 21 9.87 -42.38 -4.69
C TRP A 21 9.51 -42.61 -3.23
N ASP A 22 10.42 -42.26 -2.32
CA ASP A 22 10.18 -42.30 -0.87
C ASP A 22 9.27 -41.12 -0.44
N ASP A 23 8.56 -41.29 0.69
CA ASP A 23 7.56 -40.32 1.15
C ASP A 23 8.18 -38.96 1.52
N GLU A 24 9.44 -38.94 1.98
CA GLU A 24 10.17 -37.70 2.29
C GLU A 24 10.48 -36.88 1.04
N ASP A 25 10.98 -37.51 -0.03
CA ASP A 25 11.25 -36.87 -1.32
C ASP A 25 9.97 -36.26 -1.94
N PHE A 26 8.82 -36.87 -1.67
CA PHE A 26 7.53 -36.37 -2.11
C PHE A 26 7.10 -35.10 -1.37
N TRP A 27 7.24 -35.07 -0.04
CA TRP A 27 6.87 -33.89 0.75
C TRP A 27 7.82 -32.71 0.51
N ASP A 28 9.12 -32.96 0.34
CA ASP A 28 10.10 -31.93 -0.06
C ASP A 28 9.73 -31.31 -1.41
N ALA A 29 9.36 -32.13 -2.41
CA ALA A 29 8.93 -31.62 -3.71
C ALA A 29 7.63 -30.79 -3.64
N ILE A 30 6.68 -31.17 -2.77
CA ILE A 30 5.45 -30.40 -2.52
C ILE A 30 5.75 -29.09 -1.78
N GLU A 31 6.69 -29.10 -0.84
CA GLU A 31 7.13 -27.92 -0.11
C GLU A 31 7.86 -26.93 -1.03
N LEU A 32 8.74 -27.41 -1.92
CA LEU A 32 9.38 -26.59 -2.96
C LEU A 32 8.37 -25.96 -3.94
N LEU A 33 7.25 -26.63 -4.22
CA LEU A 33 6.17 -26.08 -5.05
C LEU A 33 5.32 -25.03 -4.30
N ARG A 34 5.16 -25.19 -2.99
CA ARG A 34 4.51 -24.21 -2.12
C ARG A 34 5.37 -22.94 -2.02
N PHE A 35 6.67 -23.12 -1.79
CA PHE A 35 7.64 -22.05 -1.62
C PHE A 35 7.75 -21.17 -2.88
N ASN A 36 7.83 -21.78 -4.08
CA ASN A 36 7.89 -21.04 -5.35
C ASN A 36 6.63 -20.19 -5.68
N LYS A 37 5.48 -20.43 -5.03
CA LYS A 37 4.26 -19.63 -5.22
C LYS A 37 4.13 -18.50 -4.20
N GLU A 38 4.71 -18.68 -3.03
CA GLU A 38 4.75 -17.68 -1.97
C GLU A 38 5.80 -16.62 -2.28
N ASP A 39 6.95 -16.97 -2.86
CA ASP A 39 7.97 -15.98 -3.24
C ASP A 39 7.48 -14.97 -4.29
N GLU A 40 6.74 -15.35 -5.33
CA GLU A 40 6.21 -14.37 -6.29
C GLU A 40 5.18 -13.43 -5.65
N ARG A 41 4.40 -13.91 -4.69
CA ARG A 41 3.38 -13.11 -3.98
C ARG A 41 4.01 -12.22 -2.92
N GLN A 42 4.95 -12.76 -2.16
CA GLN A 42 5.68 -12.07 -1.13
C GLN A 42 6.60 -11.02 -1.76
N THR A 43 7.34 -11.36 -2.82
CA THR A 43 8.18 -10.38 -3.54
C THR A 43 7.36 -9.34 -4.30
N THR A 44 6.14 -9.64 -4.79
CA THR A 44 5.27 -8.61 -5.38
C THR A 44 4.64 -7.70 -4.32
N VAL A 45 4.21 -8.24 -3.18
CA VAL A 45 3.64 -7.48 -2.07
C VAL A 45 4.72 -6.64 -1.37
N GLU A 46 5.87 -7.21 -1.04
CA GLU A 46 7.02 -6.49 -0.48
C GLU A 46 7.58 -5.44 -1.45
N LYS A 47 7.49 -5.67 -2.77
CA LYS A 47 7.85 -4.67 -3.78
C LYS A 47 6.77 -3.61 -3.94
N LEU A 48 5.50 -3.88 -3.63
CA LEU A 48 4.45 -2.86 -3.56
C LEU A 48 4.58 -2.00 -2.29
N ASP A 49 4.91 -2.62 -1.16
CA ASP A 49 5.06 -1.93 0.14
C ASP A 49 6.39 -1.15 0.24
N ASN A 50 7.44 -1.57 -0.49
CA ASN A 50 8.74 -0.88 -0.55
C ASN A 50 8.94 -0.01 -1.80
N ILE A 51 7.95 0.12 -2.69
CA ILE A 51 7.98 1.25 -3.63
C ILE A 51 7.84 2.49 -2.76
N PRO A 52 8.83 3.40 -2.71
CA PRO A 52 8.59 4.70 -2.14
C PRO A 52 7.47 5.30 -2.96
N VAL A 53 6.26 5.37 -2.39
CA VAL A 53 5.18 6.17 -2.95
C VAL A 53 5.56 7.62 -2.68
N THR A 54 6.60 8.08 -3.37
CA THR A 54 6.83 9.49 -3.59
C THR A 54 5.65 9.92 -4.43
N HIS A 55 4.64 10.50 -3.77
CA HIS A 55 3.56 11.19 -4.45
C HIS A 55 4.21 12.41 -5.13
N ASP A 56 4.77 12.19 -6.32
CA ASP A 56 5.56 13.19 -7.06
C ASP A 56 4.69 14.33 -7.61
N SER A 57 3.41 14.39 -7.24
CA SER A 57 2.56 15.49 -7.65
C SER A 57 1.44 15.78 -6.66
N ALA A 58 1.19 17.07 -6.45
CA ALA A 58 -0.03 17.60 -5.85
C ALA A 58 -1.34 17.13 -6.55
N GLY A 59 -1.25 16.34 -7.63
CA GLY A 59 -2.37 15.77 -8.38
C GLY A 59 -3.05 14.54 -7.77
N ASP A 60 -2.40 13.79 -6.88
CA ASP A 60 -2.96 12.53 -6.35
C ASP A 60 -3.96 12.73 -5.20
N TYR A 61 -4.01 13.92 -4.62
CA TYR A 61 -4.95 14.25 -3.57
C TYR A 61 -6.26 14.83 -4.12
N PRO A 62 -7.41 14.53 -3.49
CA PRO A 62 -8.70 15.09 -3.90
C PRO A 62 -8.71 16.62 -3.78
N ILE A 63 -9.54 17.28 -4.60
CA ILE A 63 -9.69 18.75 -4.62
C ILE A 63 -9.96 19.32 -3.22
N MET A 64 -10.70 18.56 -2.40
CA MET A 64 -10.96 18.87 -1.00
C MET A 64 -10.24 17.86 -0.12
N LEU A 65 -9.29 18.34 0.68
CA LEU A 65 -8.56 17.57 1.67
C LEU A 65 -9.37 17.44 2.95
N ASN A 66 -9.30 16.27 3.57
CA ASN A 66 -9.79 16.05 4.92
C ASN A 66 -8.59 16.05 5.88
N VAL A 67 -8.87 16.05 7.19
CA VAL A 67 -7.85 16.00 8.25
C VAL A 67 -6.87 14.86 8.03
N LYS A 68 -7.34 13.69 7.57
CA LYS A 68 -6.48 12.55 7.26
C LYS A 68 -5.45 12.84 6.17
N HIS A 69 -5.83 13.59 5.14
CA HIS A 69 -4.89 13.96 4.08
C HIS A 69 -3.88 14.99 4.61
N VAL A 70 -4.30 15.92 5.47
CA VAL A 70 -3.37 16.88 6.11
C VAL A 70 -2.39 16.17 7.03
N GLU A 71 -2.86 15.19 7.79
CA GLU A 71 -2.05 14.30 8.64
C GLU A 71 -0.96 13.60 7.82
N GLU A 72 -1.37 12.99 6.71
CA GLU A 72 -0.50 12.26 5.79
C GLU A 72 0.51 13.17 5.07
N ILE A 73 0.05 14.28 4.50
CA ILE A 73 0.89 15.21 3.73
C ILE A 73 1.94 15.88 4.63
N LEU A 74 1.58 16.23 5.88
CA LEU A 74 2.51 16.87 6.82
C LEU A 74 3.31 15.86 7.65
N GLY A 75 2.97 14.58 7.62
CA GLY A 75 3.60 13.56 8.46
C GLY A 75 3.43 13.81 9.97
N VAL A 76 2.33 14.44 10.39
CA VAL A 76 2.05 14.80 11.79
C VAL A 76 0.98 13.89 12.39
N ALA A 77 0.87 13.85 13.72
CA ALA A 77 -0.24 13.13 14.35
C ALA A 77 -1.58 13.83 14.08
N LYS A 78 -2.67 13.05 13.99
CA LYS A 78 -4.05 13.55 13.81
C LYS A 78 -4.42 14.76 14.70
N ARG A 79 -4.00 14.75 15.97
CA ARG A 79 -4.26 15.86 16.90
C ARG A 79 -3.57 17.14 16.44
N THR A 80 -2.28 17.05 16.12
CA THR A 80 -1.48 18.16 15.59
C THR A 80 -2.06 18.68 14.28
N ALA A 81 -2.56 17.81 13.40
CA ALA A 81 -3.27 18.22 12.19
C ALA A 81 -4.52 19.05 12.50
N TYR A 82 -5.32 18.66 13.50
CA TYR A 82 -6.46 19.48 13.94
C TYR A 82 -6.03 20.83 14.50
N ASP A 83 -4.97 20.86 15.31
CA ASP A 83 -4.44 22.09 15.90
C ASP A 83 -3.99 23.05 14.78
N ILE A 84 -3.29 22.55 13.76
CA ILE A 84 -2.90 23.32 12.56
C ILE A 84 -4.12 23.83 11.81
N MET A 85 -5.12 22.96 11.59
CA MET A 85 -6.35 23.34 10.87
C MET A 85 -7.18 24.41 11.62
N ASP A 86 -7.02 24.55 12.94
CA ASP A 86 -7.67 25.58 13.75
C ASP A 86 -6.82 26.86 13.89
N GLN A 87 -5.62 26.92 13.30
CA GLN A 87 -4.80 28.13 13.30
C GLN A 87 -5.44 29.25 12.47
N LYS A 88 -5.24 30.48 12.93
CA LYS A 88 -5.65 31.67 12.17
C LYS A 88 -4.82 31.78 10.89
N GLY A 89 -5.50 31.93 9.75
CA GLY A 89 -4.86 32.04 8.44
C GLY A 89 -4.70 30.71 7.69
N PHE A 90 -5.05 29.59 8.31
CA PHE A 90 -5.14 28.31 7.62
C PHE A 90 -6.35 28.29 6.66
N PRO A 91 -6.25 27.73 5.44
CA PRO A 91 -7.31 27.74 4.42
C PRO A 91 -8.45 26.74 4.71
N LEU A 92 -9.05 26.83 5.90
CA LEU A 92 -10.11 25.93 6.35
C LEU A 92 -11.49 26.35 5.78
N VAL A 93 -12.21 25.37 5.22
CA VAL A 93 -13.62 25.49 4.85
C VAL A 93 -14.46 24.56 5.74
N LYS A 94 -15.51 25.11 6.36
CA LYS A 94 -16.44 24.33 7.19
C LYS A 94 -17.73 24.07 6.43
N ILE A 95 -18.03 22.80 6.15
CA ILE A 95 -19.29 22.37 5.54
C ILE A 95 -20.08 21.60 6.59
N GLY A 96 -21.01 22.29 7.25
CA GLY A 96 -21.72 21.76 8.42
C GLY A 96 -20.75 21.39 9.55
N ARG A 97 -20.67 20.10 9.89
CA ARG A 97 -19.75 19.57 10.92
C ARG A 97 -18.38 19.15 10.36
N LYS A 98 -18.21 19.13 9.03
CA LYS A 98 -16.97 18.68 8.41
C LYS A 98 -16.01 19.86 8.21
N LYS A 99 -14.75 19.62 8.57
CA LYS A 99 -13.61 20.49 8.28
C LYS A 99 -12.93 19.97 7.03
N VAL A 100 -12.91 20.77 5.97
CA VAL A 100 -12.28 20.43 4.69
C VAL A 100 -11.37 21.56 4.25
N VAL A 101 -10.36 21.25 3.44
CA VAL A 101 -9.33 22.20 3.03
C VAL A 101 -9.20 22.11 1.51
N PRO A 102 -9.37 23.20 0.75
CA PRO A 102 -9.09 23.17 -0.67
C PRO A 102 -7.61 22.86 -0.90
N ARG A 103 -7.32 21.85 -1.71
CA ARG A 103 -5.97 21.34 -1.94
C ARG A 103 -5.01 22.43 -2.41
N ASP A 104 -5.41 23.20 -3.42
CA ASP A 104 -4.55 24.22 -4.00
C ASP A 104 -4.27 25.35 -2.99
N ALA A 105 -5.26 25.68 -2.15
CA ALA A 105 -5.10 26.67 -1.09
C ALA A 105 -4.18 26.18 0.03
N PHE A 106 -4.22 24.88 0.36
CA PHE A 106 -3.35 24.24 1.33
C PHE A 106 -1.88 24.31 0.92
N PHE A 107 -1.55 23.94 -0.33
CA PHE A 107 -0.18 24.03 -0.84
C PHE A 107 0.31 25.48 -0.94
N ASN A 108 -0.54 26.41 -1.41
CA ASN A 108 -0.22 27.84 -1.39
C ASN A 108 0.04 28.37 0.03
N TRP A 109 -0.65 27.84 1.05
CA TRP A 109 -0.40 28.20 2.44
C TRP A 109 0.95 27.64 2.94
N LEU A 110 1.31 26.41 2.55
CA LEU A 110 2.61 25.83 2.87
C LEU A 110 3.77 26.62 2.28
N GLU A 111 3.68 26.99 1.00
CA GLU A 111 4.72 27.78 0.32
C GLU A 111 4.96 29.13 1.01
N LYS A 112 3.90 29.79 1.48
CA LYS A 112 3.99 31.05 2.24
C LYS A 112 4.67 30.89 3.60
N GLY A 113 4.58 29.72 4.22
CA GLY A 113 5.21 29.43 5.50
C GLY A 113 6.72 29.19 5.40
N VAL A 114 7.22 28.79 4.23
CA VAL A 114 8.64 28.48 4.00
C VAL A 114 9.49 29.73 3.75
N SER A 115 8.89 30.86 3.39
CA SER A 115 9.58 32.10 3.06
C SER A 115 9.86 33.04 4.26
N ALA A 116 10.05 32.50 5.48
CA ALA A 116 10.30 33.28 6.70
C ALA A 116 11.66 32.97 7.32
#